data_AF-A0A9W8B4G7-F1
#
_entry.id   AF-A0A9W8B4G7-F1
#
_cell.length_a   1.000
_cell.length_b   1.000
_cell.length_c   1.000
_cell.angle_alpha   90.00
_cell.angle_beta   90.00
_cell.angle_gamma   90.00
#
_symmetry.space_group_name_H-M   'P 1'
#
loop_
_entity.id
_entity.type
_entity.pdbx_description
1 polymer ?
#
loop_
_entity_poly.entity_id
_entity_poly.type
_entity_poly.pdbx_seq_one_letter_code
_entity_poly.pdbx_strand_id
1 'polypeptide(L)'
;PARSKHCSLCNVCIMAMDHHCVWINNCVGQQNLRYFIGFLIDDAGIATFSYYDPAVGHQVTMSWVQSFQYTISLQPLLGALGLLLVLISPAVLAFLVYAIYLVFLGVTSNEADKWQDLHEWIKDGCAYWEPITASTHEYVHQHNPCQAIPDRRIRIIEAPDQTPVPQSCALVSSLDEVDNMYDQGWWANLGHALWSARFSYGEAKKAL
;
A
#
# COMPACT_ATOMS: atom_id res chain seq x y z
N PRO A 1 5.84 -14.75 -7.23
CA PRO A 1 5.54 -15.05 -5.81
C PRO A 1 4.13 -14.55 -5.45
N ALA A 2 3.54 -14.96 -4.32
CA ALA A 2 2.30 -14.32 -3.84
C ALA A 2 2.49 -12.79 -3.79
N ARG A 3 1.46 -12.03 -4.18
CA ARG A 3 1.45 -10.55 -4.29
C ARG A 3 2.43 -9.93 -5.31
N SER A 4 3.19 -10.71 -6.08
CA SER A 4 4.06 -10.14 -7.12
C SER A 4 3.28 -9.76 -8.38
N LYS A 5 3.65 -8.67 -9.04
CA LYS A 5 3.13 -8.28 -10.36
C LYS A 5 4.24 -7.92 -11.34
N HIS A 6 3.98 -8.15 -12.63
CA HIS A 6 4.86 -7.69 -13.70
C HIS A 6 4.56 -6.24 -14.03
N CYS A 7 5.57 -5.37 -13.95
CA CYS A 7 5.46 -4.01 -14.43
C CYS A 7 6.00 -3.95 -15.86
N SER A 8 5.16 -3.57 -16.83
CA SER A 8 5.55 -3.43 -18.23
C SER A 8 6.54 -2.28 -18.47
N LEU A 9 6.46 -1.21 -17.68
CA LEU A 9 7.35 -0.05 -17.77
C LEU A 9 8.78 -0.40 -17.34
N CYS A 10 8.93 -1.14 -16.25
CA CYS A 10 10.24 -1.62 -15.77
C CYS A 10 10.66 -2.98 -16.39
N ASN A 11 9.75 -3.64 -17.11
CA ASN A 11 9.90 -4.98 -17.68
C ASN A 11 10.46 -6.02 -16.68
N VAL A 12 9.94 -6.01 -15.45
CA VAL A 12 10.39 -6.90 -14.37
C VAL A 12 9.22 -7.22 -13.43
N CYS A 13 9.27 -8.40 -12.81
CA CYS A 13 8.32 -8.78 -11.78
C CYS A 13 8.74 -8.22 -10.41
N ILE A 14 7.87 -7.42 -9.81
CA ILE A 14 8.07 -6.78 -8.51
C ILE A 14 7.33 -7.58 -7.44
N MET A 15 8.01 -7.92 -6.35
CA MET A 15 7.43 -8.62 -5.20
C MET A 15 6.61 -7.65 -4.33
N ALA A 16 5.40 -8.06 -3.93
CA ALA A 16 4.40 -7.21 -3.26
C ALA A 16 4.36 -5.82 -3.90
N MET A 17 4.04 -5.80 -5.20
CA MET A 17 4.05 -4.56 -5.98
C MET A 17 2.97 -3.62 -5.42
N ASP A 18 3.39 -2.40 -5.11
CA ASP A 18 2.50 -1.32 -4.75
C ASP A 18 2.06 -0.61 -6.03
N HIS A 19 2.95 0.18 -6.64
CA HIS A 19 2.69 0.86 -7.90
C HIS A 19 3.99 1.15 -8.66
N HIS A 20 3.87 1.57 -9.91
CA HIS A 20 4.98 2.22 -10.62
C HIS A 20 4.90 3.72 -10.37
N CYS A 21 5.89 4.29 -9.68
CA CYS A 21 5.90 5.70 -9.37
C CYS A 21 6.69 6.45 -10.44
N VAL A 22 5.98 7.28 -11.21
CA VAL A 22 6.56 8.11 -12.27
C VAL A 22 7.56 9.14 -11.72
N TRP A 23 7.39 9.59 -10.48
CA TRP A 23 8.19 10.64 -9.84
C TRP A 23 9.61 10.18 -9.47
N ILE A 24 9.76 8.92 -9.10
CA ILE A 24 11.06 8.30 -8.85
C ILE A 24 11.53 7.41 -10.01
N ASN A 25 10.74 7.39 -11.10
CA ASN A 25 10.94 6.55 -12.29
C ASN A 25 11.28 5.09 -11.93
N ASN A 26 10.55 4.54 -10.95
CA ASN A 26 10.83 3.22 -10.41
C ASN A 26 9.57 2.61 -9.78
N CYS A 27 9.52 1.28 -9.73
CA CYS A 27 8.47 0.57 -9.01
C CYS A 27 8.67 0.67 -7.49
N VAL A 28 7.57 0.86 -6.78
CA VAL A 28 7.48 0.73 -5.32
C VAL A 28 6.92 -0.65 -5.00
N GLY A 29 7.58 -1.36 -4.10
CA GLY A 29 7.15 -2.67 -3.63
C GLY A 29 7.91 -3.06 -2.37
N GLN A 30 7.91 -4.35 -2.03
CA GLN A 30 8.41 -4.83 -0.73
C GLN A 30 9.84 -4.35 -0.39
N GLN A 31 10.73 -4.27 -1.37
CA GLN A 31 12.15 -4.01 -1.14
C GLN A 31 12.50 -2.53 -0.92
N ASN A 32 11.62 -1.61 -1.34
CA ASN A 32 11.88 -0.17 -1.26
C ASN A 32 10.74 0.65 -0.64
N LEU A 33 9.66 0.00 -0.19
CA LEU A 33 8.53 0.66 0.46
C LEU A 33 8.97 1.55 1.64
N ARG A 34 9.90 1.08 2.49
CA ARG A 34 10.45 1.88 3.60
C ARG A 34 11.11 3.19 3.17
N TYR A 35 11.84 3.16 2.05
CA TYR A 35 12.53 4.34 1.54
C TYR A 35 11.54 5.30 0.91
N PHE A 36 10.50 4.75 0.27
CA PHE A 36 9.41 5.53 -0.27
C PHE A 36 8.61 6.25 0.82
N ILE A 37 8.24 5.56 1.91
CA ILE A 37 7.59 6.18 3.07
C ILE A 37 8.51 7.24 3.71
N GLY A 38 9.80 6.97 3.83
CA GLY A 38 10.78 7.94 4.33
C GLY A 38 10.86 9.20 3.44
N PHE A 39 10.85 9.02 2.12
CA PHE A 39 10.79 10.11 1.14
C PHE A 39 9.52 10.96 1.31
N LEU A 40 8.35 10.32 1.50
CA LEU A 40 7.10 11.04 1.73
C LEU A 40 7.08 11.81 3.06
N ILE A 41 7.69 11.26 4.13
CA ILE A 41 7.82 11.95 5.42
C ILE A 41 8.71 13.18 5.29
N ASP A 42 9.85 13.04 4.61
CA ASP A 42 10.79 14.14 4.39
C ASP A 42 10.14 15.29 3.62
N ASP A 43 9.46 14.98 2.51
CA ASP A 43 8.78 15.97 1.68
C ASP A 43 7.59 16.63 2.40
N ALA A 44 6.80 15.86 3.16
CA ALA A 44 5.74 16.41 4.01
C ALA A 44 6.29 17.33 5.13
N GLY A 45 7.55 17.13 5.55
CA GLY A 45 8.23 17.87 6.61
C GLY A 45 8.77 19.25 6.21
N ILE A 46 8.71 19.64 4.92
CA ILE A 46 9.28 20.89 4.38
C ILE A 46 8.64 22.18 4.95
N ALA A 47 7.63 22.07 5.82
CA ALA A 47 6.95 23.22 6.40
C ALA A 47 7.69 23.94 7.56
N THR A 48 8.76 23.36 8.13
CA THR A 48 9.44 23.96 9.30
C THR A 48 10.92 24.23 9.02
N PHE A 49 11.31 25.51 9.00
CA PHE A 49 12.71 25.92 8.91
C PHE A 49 13.14 26.62 10.20
N SER A 50 14.20 26.10 10.83
CA SER A 50 14.86 26.73 11.97
C SER A 50 16.31 27.03 11.61
N TYR A 51 16.81 28.19 12.01
CA TYR A 51 18.24 28.51 11.92
C TYR A 51 18.77 28.92 13.29
N TYR A 52 20.06 28.71 13.52
CA TYR A 52 20.72 29.19 14.72
C TYR A 52 21.17 30.63 14.50
N ASP A 53 20.66 31.56 15.32
CA ASP A 53 21.09 32.95 15.26
C ASP A 53 22.21 33.20 16.28
N PRO A 54 23.48 33.36 15.84
CA PRO A 54 24.58 33.62 16.74
C PRO A 54 24.48 34.99 17.44
N ALA A 55 23.70 35.95 16.92
CA ALA A 55 23.49 37.24 17.56
C ALA A 55 22.52 37.15 18.74
N VAL A 56 21.56 36.22 18.69
CA VAL A 56 20.55 36.03 19.74
C VAL A 56 20.83 34.79 20.61
N GLY A 57 21.80 33.95 20.23
CA GLY A 57 22.29 32.81 21.01
C GLY A 57 21.32 31.63 21.14
N HIS A 58 20.27 31.57 20.30
CA HIS A 58 19.28 30.48 20.31
C HIS A 58 18.75 30.17 18.90
N GLN A 59 18.03 29.06 18.77
CA GLN A 59 17.36 28.69 17.53
C GLN A 59 16.13 29.57 17.31
N VAL A 60 16.07 30.20 16.14
CA VAL A 60 14.91 30.98 15.70
C VAL A 60 14.18 30.15 14.66
N THR A 61 12.90 29.87 14.94
CA THR A 61 11.99 29.26 13.97
C THR A 61 11.43 30.36 13.09
N MET A 62 11.66 30.26 11.78
CA MET A 62 11.03 31.16 10.82
C MET A 62 9.67 30.62 10.42
N SER A 63 8.68 31.50 10.33
CA SER A 63 7.44 31.13 9.62
C SER A 63 7.75 30.90 8.14
N TRP A 64 6.99 30.03 7.50
CA TRP A 64 7.15 29.76 6.07
C TRP A 64 7.07 31.04 5.22
N VAL A 65 6.21 32.00 5.60
CA VAL A 65 6.09 33.30 4.90
C VAL A 65 7.39 34.09 4.97
N GLN A 66 8.03 34.14 6.14
CA GLN A 66 9.31 34.84 6.31
C GLN A 66 10.44 34.13 5.55
N SER A 67 10.49 32.80 5.61
CA SER A 67 11.46 32.01 4.84
C SER A 67 11.29 32.21 3.33
N PHE A 68 10.05 32.20 2.84
CA PHE A 68 9.74 32.42 1.43
C PHE A 68 10.11 33.83 0.98
N GLN A 69 9.69 34.86 1.73
CA GLN A 69 10.02 36.27 1.43
C GLN A 69 11.53 36.50 1.40
N TYR A 70 12.27 35.93 2.35
CA TYR A 70 13.72 36.02 2.39
C TYR A 70 14.36 35.32 1.18
N THR A 71 14.02 34.06 0.92
CA THR A 71 14.61 33.28 -0.18
C THR A 71 14.30 33.87 -1.55
N ILE A 72 13.07 34.33 -1.80
CA ILE A 72 12.71 34.93 -3.11
C ILE A 72 13.41 36.28 -3.33
N SER A 73 13.69 37.04 -2.25
CA SER A 73 14.41 38.30 -2.34
C SER A 73 15.90 38.13 -2.70
N LEU A 74 16.51 37.04 -2.22
CA LEU A 74 17.91 36.72 -2.51
C LEU A 74 18.07 36.00 -3.83
N GLN A 75 17.25 34.97 -4.09
CA GLN A 75 17.34 34.06 -5.22
C GLN A 75 15.92 33.66 -5.67
N PRO A 76 15.33 34.39 -6.65
CA PRO A 76 13.96 34.16 -7.09
C PRO A 76 13.66 32.71 -7.52
N LEU A 77 14.63 32.03 -8.14
CA LEU A 77 14.50 30.62 -8.55
C LEU A 77 14.28 29.69 -7.36
N LEU A 78 15.06 29.83 -6.28
CA LEU A 78 14.92 29.02 -5.08
C LEU A 78 13.60 29.31 -4.37
N GLY A 79 13.18 30.59 -4.34
CA GLY A 79 11.87 30.98 -3.83
C GLY A 79 10.73 30.32 -4.60
N ALA A 80 10.78 30.34 -5.93
CA ALA A 80 9.78 29.71 -6.79
C ALA A 80 9.71 28.18 -6.61
N LEU A 81 10.86 27.51 -6.51
CA LEU A 81 10.92 26.08 -6.20
C LEU A 81 10.34 25.77 -4.81
N GLY A 82 10.68 26.57 -3.79
CA GLY A 82 10.13 26.42 -2.44
C GLY A 82 8.61 26.62 -2.40
N LEU A 83 8.06 27.55 -3.18
CA LEU A 83 6.61 27.71 -3.33
C LEU A 83 5.97 26.49 -3.98
N LEU A 84 6.57 25.95 -5.05
CA LEU A 84 6.08 24.73 -5.68
C LEU A 84 6.03 23.56 -4.68
N LEU A 85 7.09 23.37 -3.89
CA LEU A 85 7.16 22.31 -2.86
C LEU A 85 6.03 22.44 -1.82
N VAL A 86 5.70 23.65 -1.40
CA VAL A 86 4.59 23.88 -0.45
C VAL A 86 3.22 23.72 -1.09
N LEU A 87 3.07 24.00 -2.38
CA LEU A 87 1.81 23.75 -3.08
C LEU A 87 1.56 22.25 -3.28
N ILE A 88 2.60 21.44 -3.44
CA ILE A 88 2.48 19.97 -3.57
C ILE A 88 2.43 19.25 -2.22
N SER A 89 2.94 19.84 -1.14
CA SER A 89 3.03 19.18 0.18
C SER A 89 1.69 18.67 0.75
N PRO A 90 0.52 19.32 0.53
CA PRO A 90 -0.76 18.76 0.98
C PRO A 90 -1.12 17.47 0.25
N ALA A 91 -0.82 17.39 -1.06
CA ALA A 91 -1.05 16.19 -1.85
C ALA A 91 -0.11 15.06 -1.41
N VAL A 92 1.15 15.39 -1.14
CA VAL A 92 2.14 14.43 -0.62
C VAL A 92 1.76 13.95 0.78
N LEU A 93 1.27 14.84 1.64
CA LEU A 93 0.76 14.49 2.97
C LEU A 93 -0.46 13.56 2.88
N ALA A 94 -1.42 13.86 2.00
CA ALA A 94 -2.57 12.98 1.78
C ALA A 94 -2.13 11.59 1.31
N PHE A 95 -1.14 11.54 0.42
CA PHE A 95 -0.57 10.30 -0.08
C PHE A 95 0.24 9.54 0.98
N LEU A 96 0.95 10.24 1.87
CA LEU A 96 1.60 9.66 3.04
C LEU A 96 0.59 9.05 4.00
N VAL A 97 -0.48 9.77 4.32
CA VAL A 97 -1.57 9.26 5.18
C VAL A 97 -2.18 8.01 4.56
N TYR A 98 -2.43 8.02 3.26
CA TYR A 98 -2.95 6.85 2.55
C TYR A 98 -1.96 5.68 2.56
N ALA A 99 -0.66 5.91 2.35
CA ALA A 99 0.36 4.87 2.43
C ALA A 99 0.44 4.24 3.83
N ILE A 100 0.35 5.06 4.90
CA ILE A 100 0.30 4.57 6.28
C ILE A 100 -0.98 3.76 6.52
N TYR A 101 -2.12 4.20 5.98
CA TYR A 101 -3.38 3.45 6.06
C TYR A 101 -3.31 2.09 5.37
N LEU A 102 -2.68 2.01 4.20
CA LEU A 102 -2.46 0.74 3.51
C LEU A 102 -1.53 -0.20 4.29
N VAL A 103 -0.47 0.33 4.89
CA VAL A 103 0.37 -0.43 5.83
C VAL A 103 -0.45 -0.92 7.02
N PHE A 104 -1.34 -0.10 7.57
CA PHE A 104 -2.22 -0.51 8.65
C PHE A 104 -3.09 -1.72 8.28
N LEU A 105 -3.69 -1.71 7.09
CA LEU A 105 -4.49 -2.82 6.58
C LEU A 105 -3.67 -4.02 6.10
N GLY A 106 -2.36 -3.90 5.90
CA GLY A 106 -1.52 -4.95 5.32
C GLY A 106 -1.73 -5.14 3.80
N VAL A 107 -2.28 -4.15 3.10
CA VAL A 107 -2.68 -4.21 1.68
C VAL A 107 -1.75 -3.31 0.84
N THR A 108 -1.39 -3.70 -0.39
CA THR A 108 -0.70 -2.78 -1.32
C THR A 108 -1.71 -1.92 -2.08
N SER A 109 -1.33 -0.75 -2.60
CA SER A 109 -2.26 0.10 -3.39
C SER A 109 -2.92 -0.67 -4.54
N ASN A 110 -2.12 -1.44 -5.26
CA ASN A 110 -2.61 -2.32 -6.31
C ASN A 110 -3.57 -3.44 -5.82
N GLU A 111 -3.50 -3.85 -4.56
CA GLU A 111 -4.48 -4.77 -3.99
C GLU A 111 -5.72 -4.02 -3.52
N ALA A 112 -5.58 -2.80 -2.99
CA ALA A 112 -6.70 -1.94 -2.59
C ALA A 112 -7.66 -1.70 -3.77
N ASP A 113 -7.14 -1.48 -4.98
CA ASP A 113 -7.97 -1.37 -6.19
C ASP A 113 -8.84 -2.63 -6.40
N LYS A 114 -8.28 -3.82 -6.19
CA LYS A 114 -9.04 -5.08 -6.32
C LYS A 114 -10.09 -5.25 -5.22
N TRP A 115 -9.82 -4.72 -4.03
CA TRP A 115 -10.79 -4.72 -2.95
C TRP A 115 -11.98 -3.80 -3.27
N GLN A 116 -11.75 -2.70 -4.00
CA GLN A 116 -12.81 -1.85 -4.52
C GLN A 116 -13.65 -2.60 -5.56
N ASP A 117 -13.03 -3.25 -6.54
CA ASP A 117 -13.74 -4.08 -7.53
C ASP A 117 -14.60 -5.16 -6.85
N LEU A 118 -14.04 -5.83 -5.84
CA LEU A 118 -14.76 -6.83 -5.06
C LEU A 118 -15.94 -6.23 -4.31
N HIS A 119 -15.79 -5.05 -3.73
CA HIS A 119 -16.89 -4.36 -3.05
C HIS A 119 -18.05 -4.04 -4.00
N GLU A 120 -17.74 -3.64 -5.24
CA GLU A 120 -18.73 -3.43 -6.28
C GLU A 120 -19.44 -4.73 -6.66
N TRP A 121 -18.71 -5.83 -6.87
CA TRP A 121 -19.32 -7.13 -7.17
C TRP A 121 -20.19 -7.68 -6.04
N ILE A 122 -19.84 -7.43 -4.78
CA ILE A 122 -20.69 -7.78 -3.64
C ILE A 122 -21.99 -6.98 -3.68
N LYS A 123 -21.89 -5.67 -3.93
CA LYS A 123 -23.05 -4.78 -4.03
C LYS A 123 -24.00 -5.17 -5.17
N ASP A 124 -23.44 -5.64 -6.29
CA ASP A 124 -24.20 -6.09 -7.45
C ASP A 124 -24.76 -7.51 -7.29
N GLY A 125 -24.45 -8.21 -6.19
CA GLY A 125 -24.91 -9.58 -5.94
C GLY A 125 -24.19 -10.63 -6.80
N CYS A 126 -23.01 -10.30 -7.32
CA CYS A 126 -22.22 -11.15 -8.22
C CYS A 126 -21.17 -11.99 -7.49
N ALA A 127 -20.92 -11.76 -6.20
CA ALA A 127 -19.89 -12.44 -5.42
C ALA A 127 -20.45 -13.59 -4.57
N TYR A 128 -19.90 -14.79 -4.72
CA TYR A 128 -20.33 -15.99 -4.00
C TYR A 128 -19.16 -16.72 -3.32
N TRP A 129 -19.38 -17.20 -2.10
CA TRP A 129 -18.54 -18.17 -1.42
C TRP A 129 -18.62 -19.53 -2.11
N GLU A 130 -17.47 -20.07 -2.50
CA GLU A 130 -17.32 -21.40 -3.06
C GLU A 130 -16.35 -22.23 -2.19
N PRO A 131 -16.72 -23.44 -1.75
CA PRO A 131 -15.80 -24.32 -1.02
C PRO A 131 -14.63 -24.75 -1.92
N ILE A 132 -13.42 -24.73 -1.36
CA ILE A 132 -12.25 -25.22 -2.06
C ILE A 132 -12.26 -26.76 -2.04
N THR A 133 -12.02 -27.37 -3.20
CA THR A 133 -11.97 -28.84 -3.34
C THR A 133 -10.69 -29.41 -2.74
N ALA A 134 -10.76 -30.65 -2.24
CA ALA A 134 -9.59 -31.35 -1.69
C ALA A 134 -8.42 -31.43 -2.68
N SER A 135 -8.70 -31.60 -3.98
CA SER A 135 -7.68 -31.60 -5.04
C SER A 135 -6.96 -30.26 -5.18
N THR A 136 -7.65 -29.14 -4.94
CA THR A 136 -7.03 -27.81 -4.96
C THR A 136 -6.12 -27.63 -3.74
N HIS A 137 -6.55 -28.07 -2.56
CA HIS A 137 -5.67 -28.10 -1.38
C HIS A 137 -4.41 -28.92 -1.65
N GLU A 138 -4.57 -30.14 -2.17
CA GLU A 138 -3.45 -31.02 -2.48
C GLU A 138 -2.49 -30.40 -3.50
N TYR A 139 -3.01 -29.79 -4.57
CA TYR A 139 -2.21 -29.10 -5.57
C TYR A 139 -1.38 -27.96 -4.97
N VAL A 140 -1.98 -27.10 -4.14
CA VAL A 140 -1.28 -25.98 -3.49
C VAL A 140 -0.24 -26.51 -2.51
N HIS A 141 -0.57 -27.52 -1.70
CA HIS A 141 0.39 -28.13 -0.78
C HIS A 141 1.60 -28.74 -1.49
N GLN A 142 1.42 -29.32 -2.69
CA GLN A 142 2.53 -29.88 -3.47
C GLN A 142 3.43 -28.81 -4.10
N HIS A 143 2.86 -27.70 -4.60
CA HIS A 143 3.61 -26.70 -5.37
C HIS A 143 4.06 -25.49 -4.56
N ASN A 144 3.30 -25.15 -3.52
CA ASN A 144 3.55 -24.02 -2.62
C ASN A 144 3.28 -24.46 -1.17
N PRO A 145 4.07 -25.41 -0.61
CA PRO A 145 3.80 -26.04 0.69
C PRO A 145 3.73 -25.05 1.86
N CYS A 146 4.35 -23.88 1.71
CA CYS A 146 4.32 -22.84 2.74
C CYS A 146 3.08 -21.92 2.64
N GLN A 147 2.34 -21.95 1.53
CA GLN A 147 1.17 -21.09 1.33
C GLN A 147 -0.05 -21.70 2.03
N ALA A 148 -0.49 -21.07 3.12
CA ALA A 148 -1.80 -21.37 3.70
C ALA A 148 -2.89 -20.85 2.75
N ILE A 149 -3.89 -21.69 2.45
CA ILE A 149 -5.09 -21.31 1.72
C ILE A 149 -6.32 -21.54 2.59
N PRO A 150 -7.34 -20.66 2.52
CA PRO A 150 -8.60 -20.84 3.23
C PRO A 150 -9.41 -21.99 2.65
N ASP A 151 -10.37 -22.52 3.41
CA ASP A 151 -11.25 -23.62 2.97
C ASP A 151 -12.35 -23.16 1.98
N ARG A 152 -12.50 -21.84 1.79
CA ARG A 152 -13.45 -21.20 0.89
C ARG A 152 -12.78 -20.11 0.08
N ARG A 153 -13.26 -19.87 -1.14
CA ARG A 153 -12.82 -18.77 -2.02
C ARG A 153 -14.01 -17.99 -2.52
N ILE A 154 -13.76 -16.79 -3.03
CA ILE A 154 -14.78 -15.99 -3.71
C ILE A 154 -14.78 -16.35 -5.20
N ARG A 155 -15.96 -16.64 -5.72
CA ARG A 155 -16.26 -16.79 -7.14
C ARG A 155 -17.14 -15.63 -7.59
N ILE A 156 -16.73 -14.97 -8.66
CA ILE A 156 -17.52 -13.90 -9.29
C ILE A 156 -18.35 -14.49 -10.42
N ILE A 157 -19.65 -14.17 -10.43
CA ILE A 157 -20.62 -14.58 -11.45
C ILE A 157 -21.26 -13.30 -11.99
N GLU A 158 -20.80 -12.82 -13.15
CA GLU A 158 -21.17 -11.51 -13.71
C GLU A 158 -22.64 -11.42 -14.19
N ALA A 159 -23.28 -12.55 -14.50
CA ALA A 159 -24.67 -12.60 -14.96
C ALA A 159 -25.43 -13.71 -14.20
N PRO A 160 -25.81 -13.48 -12.93
CA PRO A 160 -26.45 -14.50 -12.09
C PRO A 160 -27.82 -14.94 -12.62
N ASP A 161 -28.53 -14.06 -13.33
CA ASP A 161 -29.82 -14.39 -13.97
C ASP A 161 -29.68 -15.35 -15.17
N GLN A 162 -28.49 -15.39 -15.79
CA GLN A 162 -28.22 -16.20 -16.99
C GLN A 162 -27.34 -17.42 -16.67
N THR A 163 -26.62 -17.38 -15.55
CA THR A 163 -25.65 -18.40 -15.17
C THR A 163 -26.14 -19.10 -13.91
N PRO A 164 -26.49 -20.40 -13.98
CA PRO A 164 -26.99 -21.11 -12.80
C PRO A 164 -25.91 -21.15 -11.71
N VAL A 165 -26.21 -20.56 -10.56
CA VAL A 165 -25.35 -20.58 -9.38
C VAL A 165 -25.39 -22.00 -8.79
N PRO A 166 -24.23 -22.68 -8.59
CA PRO A 166 -24.21 -23.99 -7.96
C PRO A 166 -24.79 -23.93 -6.54
N GLN A 167 -25.54 -24.97 -6.13
CA GLN A 167 -26.13 -25.04 -4.78
C GLN A 167 -25.09 -25.02 -3.64
N SER A 168 -23.85 -25.39 -3.93
CA SER A 168 -22.74 -25.33 -2.97
C SER A 168 -22.23 -23.90 -2.73
N CYS A 169 -22.70 -22.91 -3.49
CA CYS A 169 -22.27 -21.53 -3.39
C CYS A 169 -23.24 -20.71 -2.53
N ALA A 170 -22.71 -19.84 -1.67
CA ALA A 170 -23.49 -18.93 -0.84
C ALA A 170 -23.15 -17.48 -1.21
N LEU A 171 -24.13 -16.57 -1.21
CA LEU A 171 -23.88 -15.16 -1.53
C LEU A 171 -22.97 -14.51 -0.47
N VAL A 172 -22.01 -13.69 -0.89
CA VAL A 172 -21.20 -12.86 0.02
C VAL A 172 -22.03 -11.62 0.37
N SER A 173 -22.29 -11.37 1.66
CA SER A 173 -23.22 -10.31 2.06
C SER A 173 -22.55 -8.95 2.32
N SER A 174 -21.30 -8.97 2.79
CA SER A 174 -20.50 -7.77 3.08
C SER A 174 -19.03 -8.05 2.80
N LEU A 175 -18.29 -6.97 2.53
CA LEU A 175 -16.83 -7.01 2.47
C LEU A 175 -16.20 -7.44 3.81
N ASP A 176 -16.88 -7.16 4.93
CA ASP A 176 -16.40 -7.52 6.27
C ASP A 176 -16.33 -9.04 6.51
N GLU A 177 -17.03 -9.84 5.70
CA GLU A 177 -16.94 -11.31 5.75
C GLU A 177 -15.66 -11.84 5.08
N VAL A 178 -14.97 -10.99 4.32
CA VAL A 178 -13.82 -11.37 3.50
C VAL A 178 -12.54 -11.10 4.26
N ASP A 179 -11.95 -12.19 4.78
CA ASP A 179 -10.69 -12.11 5.52
C ASP A 179 -9.53 -11.66 4.62
N ASN A 180 -8.85 -10.59 5.01
CA ASN A 180 -7.58 -10.22 4.40
C ASN A 180 -6.46 -11.14 4.91
N MET A 181 -6.14 -12.17 4.13
CA MET A 181 -5.10 -13.16 4.46
C MET A 181 -3.68 -12.58 4.66
N TYR A 182 -3.45 -11.32 4.28
CA TYR A 182 -2.16 -10.65 4.43
C TYR A 182 -2.11 -9.70 5.61
N ASP A 183 -3.24 -9.39 6.25
CA ASP A 183 -3.26 -8.61 7.47
C ASP A 183 -2.80 -9.47 8.65
N GLN A 184 -1.68 -9.09 9.26
CA GLN A 184 -1.13 -9.75 10.45
C GLN A 184 -1.24 -8.86 11.70
N GLY A 185 -2.02 -7.78 11.61
CA GLY A 185 -2.13 -6.75 12.62
C GLY A 185 -1.07 -5.66 12.47
N TRP A 186 -1.40 -4.48 13.00
CA TRP A 186 -0.64 -3.23 12.85
C TRP A 186 0.89 -3.40 13.00
N TRP A 187 1.34 -3.98 14.12
CA TRP A 187 2.78 -4.06 14.41
C TRP A 187 3.53 -5.00 13.47
N ALA A 188 2.90 -6.10 13.05
CA ALA A 188 3.48 -7.01 12.07
C ALA A 188 3.54 -6.34 10.70
N ASN A 189 2.45 -5.73 10.26
CA ASN A 189 2.39 -5.03 8.98
C ASN A 189 3.42 -3.89 8.89
N LEU A 190 3.55 -3.09 9.95
CA LEU A 190 4.57 -2.05 10.05
C LEU A 190 5.99 -2.64 10.01
N GLY A 191 6.23 -3.73 10.74
CA GLY A 191 7.49 -4.46 10.70
C GLY A 191 7.83 -4.94 9.29
N HIS A 192 6.87 -5.47 8.54
CA HIS A 192 7.05 -5.89 7.14
C HIS A 192 7.36 -4.72 6.21
N ALA A 193 6.68 -3.59 6.40
CA ALA A 193 6.88 -2.39 5.59
C ALA A 193 8.28 -1.78 5.79
N LEU A 194 8.79 -1.78 7.04
CA LEU A 194 10.04 -1.11 7.39
C LEU A 194 11.28 -2.02 7.35
N TRP A 195 11.13 -3.27 7.76
CA TRP A 195 12.18 -4.28 7.81
C TRP A 195 11.69 -5.54 7.13
N SER A 196 11.62 -5.48 5.79
CA SER A 196 11.33 -6.62 4.92
C SER A 196 12.37 -7.74 5.12
N ALA A 197 12.29 -8.46 6.23
CA ALA A 197 12.92 -9.75 6.39
C ALA A 197 12.32 -10.63 5.30
N ARG A 198 13.19 -11.39 4.62
CA ARG A 198 12.80 -12.34 3.58
C ARG A 198 11.58 -13.13 4.05
N PHE A 199 10.40 -12.84 3.51
CA PHE A 199 9.21 -13.63 3.83
C PHE A 199 9.36 -14.99 3.17
N SER A 200 9.91 -15.95 3.92
CA SER A 200 9.61 -17.35 3.74
C SER A 200 8.31 -17.60 4.52
N TYR A 201 7.24 -17.93 3.82
CA TYR A 201 5.88 -18.16 4.36
C TYR A 201 5.82 -19.24 5.48
N GLY A 202 6.93 -19.89 5.84
CA GLY A 202 7.01 -21.01 6.77
C GLY A 202 7.37 -20.68 8.23
N GLU A 203 7.77 -19.46 8.58
CA GLU A 203 8.20 -19.15 9.97
C GLU A 203 7.10 -18.60 10.89
N ALA A 204 6.03 -18.03 10.33
CA ALA A 204 4.94 -17.43 11.13
C ALA A 204 4.12 -18.44 11.94
N LYS A 205 4.09 -19.73 11.55
CA LYS A 205 3.39 -20.80 12.29
C LYS A 205 4.21 -21.45 13.41
N LYS A 206 5.46 -21.02 13.64
CA LYS A 206 6.29 -21.54 14.75
C LYS A 206 6.34 -20.62 15.98
N ALA A 207 5.67 -19.47 15.95
CA ALA A 207 5.71 -18.46 16.99
C ALA A 207 4.35 -18.18 17.68
N LEU A 208 3.33 -18.99 17.40
CA LEU A 208 2.07 -19.08 18.14
C LEU A 208 1.85 -20.54 18.53
#